data_AF-A0A0A9VU16-F1
#
_entry.id   AF-A0A0A9VU16-F1
#
_cell.length_a   1.000
_cell.length_b   1.000
_cell.length_c   1.000
_cell.angle_alpha   90.00
_cell.angle_beta   90.00
_cell.angle_gamma   90.00
#
_symmetry.space_group_name_H-M   'P 1'
#
loop_
_entity.id
_entity.type
_entity.pdbx_description
1 polymer ?
#
loop_
_entity_poly.entity_id
_entity_poly.type
_entity_poly.pdbx_seq_one_letter_code
_entity_poly.pdbx_strand_id
1 'polypeptide(L)'
;MCAMKRIVDTAAKQLNTVIKVAKPNLQTFVKYAKVELTPPKPTEIGQIGKEVANIIKTATSGRWKQITVKEAWLNALVATEVFCWFYVGECIGKFNLVGYKIKD
;
A
#
# COMPACT_ATOMS: atom_id res chain seq x y z
N MET A 1 -37.83 24.47 13.16
CA MET A 1 -37.36 24.20 11.77
C MET A 1 -36.14 25.05 11.36
N CYS A 2 -36.03 26.33 11.72
CA CYS A 2 -34.87 27.19 11.36
C CYS A 2 -33.52 26.82 12.01
N ALA A 3 -33.51 26.32 13.26
CA ALA A 3 -32.28 25.92 13.94
C ALA A 3 -31.61 24.69 13.30
N MET A 4 -32.41 23.70 12.90
CA MET A 4 -31.93 22.50 12.19
C MET A 4 -31.29 22.86 10.84
N LYS A 5 -31.90 23.78 10.07
CA LYS A 5 -31.32 24.25 8.80
C LYS A 5 -29.94 24.87 8.97
N ARG A 6 -29.74 25.72 9.99
CA ARG A 6 -28.42 26.33 10.27
C ARG A 6 -27.35 25.31 10.64
N ILE A 7 -27.71 24.25 11.37
CA ILE A 7 -26.78 23.17 11.70
C ILE A 7 -26.38 22.41 10.43
N VAL A 8 -27.35 22.09 9.57
CA VAL A 8 -27.11 21.42 8.27
C VAL A 8 -26.26 22.29 7.34
N ASP A 9 -26.54 23.60 7.25
CA ASP A 9 -25.76 24.54 6.43
C ASP A 9 -24.33 24.70 6.95
N THR A 10 -24.17 24.73 8.27
CA THR A 10 -22.83 24.78 8.91
C THR A 10 -22.06 23.48 8.68
N ALA A 11 -22.72 22.32 8.81
CA ALA A 11 -22.12 21.02 8.53
C ALA A 11 -21.72 20.89 7.05
N ALA A 12 -22.57 21.34 6.12
CA ALA A 12 -22.26 21.39 4.70
C ALA A 12 -21.06 22.30 4.41
N LYS A 13 -20.95 23.44 5.11
CA LYS A 13 -19.80 24.34 4.99
C LYS A 13 -18.50 23.68 5.47
N GLN A 14 -18.53 22.97 6.60
CA GLN A 14 -17.37 22.23 7.11
C GLN A 14 -16.96 21.08 6.18
N LEU A 15 -17.93 20.32 5.65
CA LEU A 15 -17.68 19.28 4.66
C LEU A 15 -17.02 19.84 3.40
N ASN A 16 -17.50 20.96 2.87
CA ASN A 16 -16.89 21.61 1.72
C ASN A 16 -15.45 22.07 1.99
N THR A 17 -15.16 22.53 3.21
CA THR A 17 -13.79 22.85 3.62
C THR A 17 -12.90 21.61 3.67
N VAL A 18 -13.38 20.51 4.27
CA VAL A 18 -12.65 19.23 4.32
C VAL A 18 -12.39 18.70 2.92
N ILE A 19 -13.38 18.73 2.02
CA ILE A 19 -13.20 18.31 0.63
C ILE A 19 -12.16 19.17 -0.08
N LYS A 20 -12.17 20.50 0.11
CA LYS A 20 -11.17 21.41 -0.48
C LYS A 20 -9.75 21.10 -0.01
N VAL A 21 -9.58 20.73 1.25
CA VAL A 21 -8.27 20.36 1.83
C VAL A 21 -7.84 18.94 1.40
N ALA A 22 -8.76 17.99 1.36
CA ALA A 22 -8.47 16.59 1.02
C ALA A 22 -8.20 16.39 -0.48
N LYS A 23 -8.86 17.16 -1.35
CA LYS A 23 -8.76 17.03 -2.81
C LYS A 23 -7.33 17.12 -3.36
N PRO A 24 -6.48 18.10 -3.02
CA PRO A 24 -5.11 18.17 -3.53
C PRO A 24 -4.25 16.98 -3.06
N ASN A 25 -4.41 16.55 -1.80
CA ASN A 25 -3.67 15.41 -1.27
C ASN A 25 -4.08 14.10 -1.95
N LEU A 26 -5.38 13.91 -2.17
CA LEU A 26 -5.90 12.76 -2.90
C LEU A 26 -5.45 12.77 -4.37
N GLN A 27 -5.40 13.94 -5.02
CA GLN A 27 -4.91 14.06 -6.39
C GLN A 27 -3.43 13.67 -6.50
N THR A 28 -2.59 14.10 -5.56
CA THR A 28 -1.19 13.70 -5.49
C THR A 28 -1.06 12.20 -5.23
N PHE A 29 -1.85 11.65 -4.31
CA PHE A 29 -1.89 10.21 -4.04
C PHE A 29 -2.28 9.41 -5.30
N VAL A 30 -3.37 9.79 -5.97
CA VAL A 30 -3.83 9.12 -7.20
C VAL A 30 -2.79 9.21 -8.31
N LYS A 31 -2.06 10.32 -8.42
CA LYS A 31 -0.99 10.49 -9.42
C LYS A 31 0.13 9.46 -9.23
N TYR A 32 0.62 9.29 -8.00
CA TYR A 32 1.71 8.34 -7.70
C TYR A 32 1.21 6.89 -7.65
N ALA A 33 0.03 6.65 -7.07
CA ALA A 33 -0.61 5.34 -7.05
C ALA A 33 -0.78 4.77 -8.46
N LYS A 34 -1.11 5.60 -9.46
CA LYS A 34 -1.23 5.14 -10.85
C LYS A 34 0.08 4.64 -11.45
N VAL A 35 1.23 5.14 -11.03
CA VAL A 35 2.51 4.72 -11.61
C VAL A 35 3.17 3.60 -10.81
N GLU A 36 2.98 3.57 -9.50
CA GLU A 36 3.63 2.60 -8.60
C GLU A 36 2.75 1.36 -8.32
N LEU A 37 1.42 1.50 -8.34
CA LEU A 37 0.49 0.40 -8.04
C LEU A 37 -0.16 -0.21 -9.29
N THR A 38 0.24 0.21 -10.49
CA THR A 38 -0.25 -0.44 -11.71
C THR A 38 0.40 -1.81 -11.84
N PRO A 39 -0.40 -2.88 -12.06
CA PRO A 39 0.16 -4.21 -12.23
C PRO A 39 1.19 -4.22 -13.37
N PRO A 40 2.35 -4.87 -13.17
CA PRO A 40 3.45 -4.85 -14.14
C PRO A 40 3.01 -5.42 -15.48
N LYS A 41 3.67 -4.99 -16.55
CA LYS A 41 3.37 -5.51 -17.89
C LYS A 41 3.79 -6.98 -17.96
N PRO A 42 3.07 -7.85 -18.69
CA PRO A 42 3.42 -9.26 -18.83
C PRO A 42 4.87 -9.52 -19.28
N THR A 43 5.44 -8.61 -20.07
CA THR A 43 6.84 -8.67 -20.53
C THR A 43 7.87 -8.55 -19.39
N GLU A 44 7.53 -7.85 -18.31
CA GLU A 44 8.40 -7.61 -17.15
C GLU A 44 8.43 -8.83 -16.20
N ILE A 45 7.42 -9.70 -16.27
CA ILE A 45 7.33 -10.93 -15.45
C ILE A 45 8.52 -11.87 -15.72
N GLY A 46 8.95 -11.98 -16.99
CA GLY A 46 10.11 -12.78 -17.35
C GLY A 46 11.44 -12.23 -16.81
N GLN A 47 11.53 -10.90 -16.61
CA GLN A 47 12.70 -10.26 -16.00
C GLN A 47 12.73 -10.51 -14.49
N ILE A 48 11.58 -10.36 -13.82
CA ILE A 48 11.41 -10.63 -12.39
C ILE A 48 11.84 -12.07 -12.04
N GLY A 49 11.44 -13.06 -12.86
CA GLY A 49 11.86 -14.45 -12.66
C GLY A 49 13.38 -14.67 -12.71
N LYS A 50 14.08 -13.92 -13.57
CA LYS A 50 15.55 -13.97 -13.64
C LYS A 50 16.21 -13.31 -12.42
N GLU A 51 15.63 -12.22 -11.92
CA GLU A 51 16.11 -11.53 -10.72
C GLU A 51 15.99 -12.41 -9.47
N VAL A 52 14.85 -13.10 -9.31
CA VAL A 52 14.65 -14.08 -8.22
C VAL A 52 15.72 -15.19 -8.29
N ALA A 53 15.99 -15.73 -9.49
CA ALA A 53 17.04 -16.73 -9.65
C ALA A 53 18.44 -16.21 -9.27
N ASN A 54 18.73 -14.93 -9.55
CA ASN A 54 19.99 -14.30 -9.16
C ASN A 54 20.08 -14.06 -7.64
N ILE A 55 18.98 -13.72 -6.98
CA ILE A 55 18.92 -13.61 -5.51
C ILE A 55 19.24 -14.96 -4.87
N ILE A 56 18.63 -16.05 -5.36
CA ILE A 56 18.89 -17.41 -4.87
C ILE A 56 20.37 -17.78 -5.04
N LYS A 57 20.96 -17.51 -6.21
CA LYS A 57 22.40 -17.73 -6.45
C LYS A 57 23.28 -16.90 -5.51
N THR A 58 22.90 -15.66 -5.23
CA THR A 58 23.62 -14.75 -4.31
C THR A 58 23.53 -15.24 -2.86
N ALA A 59 22.40 -15.83 -2.46
CA ALA A 59 22.23 -16.46 -1.16
C ALA A 59 23.10 -17.71 -1.02
N THR A 60 23.06 -18.62 -2.01
CA THR A 60 23.84 -19.87 -2.01
C THR A 60 25.35 -19.61 -2.06
N SER A 61 25.79 -18.59 -2.78
CA SER A 61 27.21 -18.20 -2.87
C SER A 61 27.75 -17.49 -1.62
N GLY A 62 26.92 -17.20 -0.62
CA GLY A 62 27.36 -16.56 0.64
C GLY A 62 27.64 -15.07 0.53
N ARG A 63 27.37 -14.44 -0.63
CA ARG A 63 27.67 -13.03 -0.90
C ARG A 63 26.80 -12.05 -0.09
N TRP A 64 25.68 -12.54 0.46
CA TRP A 64 24.84 -11.81 1.40
C TRP A 64 25.56 -11.39 2.69
N LYS A 65 26.68 -12.02 3.05
CA LYS A 65 27.48 -11.63 4.22
C LYS A 65 28.34 -10.38 4.00
N GLN A 66 28.49 -9.94 2.76
CA GLN A 66 29.30 -8.76 2.40
C GLN A 66 28.48 -7.47 2.30
N ILE A 67 27.16 -7.54 2.49
CA ILE A 67 26.28 -6.37 2.41
C ILE A 67 26.42 -5.49 3.65
N THR A 68 26.28 -4.17 3.47
CA THR A 68 26.30 -3.25 4.60
C THR A 68 24.99 -3.30 5.38
N VAL A 69 25.03 -3.01 6.70
CA VAL A 69 23.83 -3.02 7.55
C VAL A 69 22.75 -2.06 7.05
N LYS A 70 23.14 -0.92 6.49
CA LYS A 70 22.20 0.05 5.91
C LYS A 70 21.43 -0.54 4.73
N GLU A 71 22.12 -1.24 3.85
CA GLU A 71 21.53 -1.90 2.69
C GLU A 71 20.63 -3.07 3.10
N ALA A 72 21.09 -3.90 4.04
CA ALA A 72 20.30 -4.98 4.62
C ALA A 72 18.99 -4.45 5.24
N TRP A 73 19.07 -3.33 5.96
CA TRP A 73 17.91 -2.69 6.59
C TRP A 73 16.90 -2.18 5.57
N LEU A 74 17.37 -1.52 4.50
CA LEU A 74 16.49 -1.07 3.41
C LEU A 74 15.78 -2.25 2.74
N ASN A 75 16.51 -3.31 2.43
CA ASN A 75 15.94 -4.52 1.83
C ASN A 75 14.91 -5.19 2.76
N ALA A 76 15.15 -5.17 4.08
CA ALA A 76 14.22 -5.70 5.08
C ALA A 76 12.93 -4.85 5.17
N LEU A 77 13.03 -3.52 5.07
CA LEU A 77 11.85 -2.65 5.05
C LEU A 77 10.97 -2.90 3.83
N VAL A 78 11.58 -3.02 2.64
CA VAL A 78 10.86 -3.35 1.40
C VAL A 78 10.22 -4.74 1.50
N ALA A 79 10.94 -5.73 2.02
CA ALA A 79 10.39 -7.08 2.23
C ALA A 79 9.17 -7.06 3.19
N THR A 80 9.24 -6.24 4.24
CA THR A 80 8.13 -6.04 5.19
C THR A 80 6.94 -5.37 4.50
N GLU A 81 7.16 -4.37 3.66
CA GLU A 81 6.10 -3.71 2.89
C GLU A 81 5.35 -4.69 1.98
N VAL A 82 6.08 -5.53 1.24
CA VAL A 82 5.48 -6.58 0.39
C VAL A 82 4.68 -7.58 1.23
N PHE A 83 5.14 -7.90 2.43
CA PHE A 83 4.40 -8.76 3.36
C PHE A 83 3.12 -8.10 3.89
N CYS A 84 3.15 -6.79 4.17
CA CYS A 84 1.95 -6.04 4.52
C CYS A 84 0.89 -6.07 3.41
N TRP A 85 1.30 -6.00 2.13
CA TRP A 85 0.38 -6.13 0.99
C TRP A 85 -0.36 -7.48 0.95
N PHE A 86 0.28 -8.56 1.40
CA PHE A 86 -0.38 -9.86 1.55
C PHE A 86 -1.53 -9.79 2.57
N TYR A 87 -1.30 -9.18 3.73
CA TYR A 87 -2.36 -8.99 4.74
C TYR A 87 -3.47 -8.05 4.30
N VAL A 88 -3.16 -7.01 3.53
CA VAL A 88 -4.19 -6.16 2.92
C VAL A 88 -5.08 -6.99 1.99
N GLY A 89 -4.49 -7.87 1.18
CA GLY A 89 -5.21 -8.83 0.35
C GLY A 89 -6.08 -9.80 1.17
N GLU A 90 -5.56 -10.29 2.29
CA GLU A 90 -6.29 -11.14 3.24
C GLU A 90 -7.49 -10.39 3.85
N CYS A 91 -7.33 -9.14 4.26
CA CYS A 91 -8.42 -8.29 4.76
C CYS A 91 -9.51 -8.06 3.70
N ILE A 92 -9.14 -7.87 2.43
CA ILE A 92 -10.08 -7.78 1.31
C ILE A 92 -10.79 -9.13 1.10
N GLY A 93 -10.06 -10.24 1.12
CA GLY A 93 -10.61 -11.59 0.93
C GLY A 93 -11.59 -12.01 2.02
N LYS A 94 -11.37 -11.60 3.27
CA LYS A 94 -12.30 -11.82 4.38
C LYS A 94 -13.45 -10.82 4.45
N PHE A 95 -13.33 -9.69 3.74
CA PHE A 95 -14.20 -8.51 3.88
C PHE A 95 -14.38 -8.05 5.34
N ASN A 96 -13.36 -8.27 6.19
CA ASN A 96 -13.40 -7.87 7.59
C ASN A 96 -12.02 -7.39 8.04
N LEU A 97 -12.00 -6.26 8.74
CA LEU A 97 -10.76 -5.66 9.23
C LEU A 97 -10.22 -6.33 10.50
N VAL A 98 -11.07 -7.02 11.26
CA VAL A 98 -10.69 -7.68 12.52
C VAL A 98 -11.25 -9.10 12.60
N GLY A 99 -10.38 -10.09 12.44
CA GLY A 99 -10.70 -11.51 12.60
C GLY A 99 -11.65 -12.07 11.54
N TYR A 100 -11.84 -13.39 11.54
CA TYR A 100 -12.96 -14.00 10.82
C TYR A 100 -14.24 -13.82 11.64
N LYS A 101 -15.38 -13.56 10.98
CA LYS A 101 -16.68 -13.71 11.63
C LYS A 101 -16.90 -15.18 11.93
N ILE A 102 -16.47 -15.61 13.11
CA ILE A 102 -16.88 -16.89 13.67
C ILE A 102 -18.33 -16.68 14.10
N LYS A 103 -19.24 -17.34 13.40
CA LYS A 103 -20.64 -17.38 13.79
C LYS A 103 -20.72 -18.42 14.90
N ASP A 104 -21.03 -17.98 16.11
CA ASP A 104 -21.57 -18.89 17.14
C ASP A 104 -22.89 -19.50 16.65
#